data_AF-A0A367YQZ9-F1
#
_entry.id   AF-A0A367YQZ9-F1
#
_cell.length_a   1.000
_cell.length_b   1.000
_cell.length_c   1.000
_cell.angle_alpha   90.00
_cell.angle_beta   90.00
_cell.angle_gamma   90.00
#
_symmetry.space_group_name_H-M   'P 1'
#
loop_
_entity.id
_entity.type
_entity.pdbx_description
1 polymer ?
#
loop_
_entity_poly.entity_id
_entity_poly.type
_entity_poly.pdbx_seq_one_letter_code
_entity_poly.pdbx_strand_id
1 'polypeptide(L)'
;MEVFMQVRREAPRRIKGTLMIKGRSQRWLAQQCGFESHSYIGRILAGKVTTVTADTAVKLAAVLEIPLDDLFVPKVSSTSYRSGKQREVAA
;
A
#
# COMPACT_ATOMS: atom_id res chain seq x y z
N MET A 1 15.65 -9.83 -10.47
CA MET A 1 14.28 -9.32 -10.70
C MET A 1 13.56 -9.30 -9.38
N GLU A 2 12.91 -8.20 -9.05
CA GLU A 2 12.09 -8.07 -7.85
C GLU A 2 10.64 -7.78 -8.27
N VAL A 3 9.68 -8.42 -7.61
CA VAL A 3 8.25 -8.18 -7.82
C VAL A 3 7.75 -7.20 -6.76
N PHE A 4 7.18 -6.10 -7.23
CA PHE A 4 6.49 -5.14 -6.38
C PHE A 4 5.06 -4.93 -6.87
N MET A 5 4.27 -4.28 -6.03
CA MET A 5 2.85 -4.05 -6.29
C MET A 5 2.62 -2.56 -6.47
N GLN A 6 2.16 -2.17 -7.65
CA GLN A 6 1.74 -0.80 -7.92
C GLN A 6 0.35 -0.57 -7.33
N VAL A 7 0.18 0.51 -6.58
CA VAL A 7 -1.11 0.89 -5.99
C VAL A 7 -2.02 1.45 -7.09
N ARG A 8 -3.21 0.89 -7.26
CA ARG A 8 -4.20 1.41 -8.21
C ARG A 8 -4.68 2.79 -7.80
N ARG A 9 -5.05 3.62 -8.77
CA ARG A 9 -5.58 4.97 -8.53
C ARG A 9 -6.86 4.94 -7.67
N GLU A 10 -7.67 3.90 -7.81
CA GLU A 10 -8.93 3.71 -7.10
C GLU A 10 -8.75 3.13 -5.70
N ALA A 11 -7.60 2.51 -5.41
CA ALA A 11 -7.35 1.79 -4.16
C ALA A 11 -7.56 2.67 -2.92
N PRO A 12 -7.06 3.93 -2.84
CA PRO A 12 -7.29 4.78 -1.67
C PRO A 12 -8.78 5.03 -1.38
N ARG A 13 -9.61 5.21 -2.41
CA ARG A 13 -11.06 5.41 -2.25
C ARG A 13 -11.73 4.11 -1.79
N ARG A 14 -11.38 2.98 -2.40
CA ARG A 14 -11.90 1.65 -2.03
C ARG A 14 -11.57 1.31 -0.57
N ILE A 15 -10.31 1.45 -0.16
CA ILE A 15 -9.89 1.16 1.21
C ILE A 15 -10.64 2.05 2.22
N LYS A 16 -10.76 3.36 1.96
CA LYS A 16 -11.53 4.27 2.83
C LYS A 16 -13.00 3.87 2.92
N GLY A 17 -13.64 3.56 1.79
CA GLY A 17 -15.02 3.11 1.74
C GLY A 17 -15.24 1.85 2.57
N THR A 18 -14.38 0.84 2.39
CA THR A 18 -14.46 -0.42 3.14
C THR A 18 -14.25 -0.21 4.64
N LEU A 19 -13.29 0.62 5.05
CA LEU A 19 -13.08 0.95 6.47
C LEU A 19 -14.31 1.64 7.08
N MET A 20 -14.92 2.58 6.35
CA MET A 20 -16.13 3.28 6.79
C MET A 20 -17.32 2.32 6.94
N ILE A 21 -17.57 1.47 5.94
CA ILE A 21 -18.65 0.47 5.96
C ILE A 21 -18.46 -0.53 7.11
N LYS A 22 -17.22 -0.97 7.35
CA LYS A 22 -16.89 -1.92 8.42
C LYS A 22 -16.73 -1.27 9.81
N GLY A 23 -16.87 0.05 9.94
CA GLY A 23 -16.66 0.78 11.20
C GLY A 23 -15.23 0.64 11.76
N ARG A 24 -14.23 0.49 10.88
CA ARG A 24 -12.82 0.29 11.28
C ARG A 24 -11.99 1.54 11.02
N SER A 25 -10.99 1.77 11.87
CA SER A 25 -10.07 2.89 11.74
C SER A 25 -8.81 2.54 10.94
N GLN A 26 -8.08 3.55 10.48
CA GLN A 26 -6.75 3.34 9.87
C GLN A 26 -5.76 2.72 10.86
N ARG A 27 -5.89 3.03 12.14
CA ARG A 27 -5.07 2.45 13.22
C ARG A 27 -5.35 0.95 13.36
N TRP A 28 -6.62 0.57 13.32
CA TRP A 28 -7.01 -0.85 13.32
C TRP A 28 -6.41 -1.58 12.12
N LEU A 29 -6.52 -1.01 10.91
CA LEU A 29 -5.94 -1.61 9.71
C LEU A 29 -4.42 -1.79 9.83
N ALA A 30 -3.73 -0.76 10.35
CA ALA A 30 -2.29 -0.85 10.56
C ALA A 30 -1.91 -1.98 11.52
N GLN A 31 -2.64 -2.12 12.63
CA GLN A 31 -2.42 -3.20 13.61
C GLN A 31 -2.68 -4.59 13.01
N GLN A 32 -3.77 -4.75 12.25
CA GLN A 32 -4.08 -6.04 11.61
C GLN A 32 -3.06 -6.44 10.55
N CYS A 33 -2.47 -5.46 9.86
CA CYS A 33 -1.40 -5.71 8.90
C CYS A 33 -0.01 -5.83 9.53
N GLY A 34 0.11 -5.69 10.85
CA GLY A 34 1.39 -5.73 11.57
C GLY A 34 2.30 -4.53 11.31
N PHE A 35 1.74 -3.37 10.95
CA PHE A 35 2.52 -2.14 10.80
C PHE A 35 2.71 -1.43 12.14
N GLU A 36 3.95 -1.05 12.44
CA GLU A 36 4.29 -0.29 13.64
C GLU A 36 3.62 1.09 13.71
N SER A 37 3.31 1.69 12.55
CA SER A 37 2.71 3.02 12.48
C SER A 37 1.59 3.12 11.45
N HIS A 38 0.46 3.68 11.89
CA HIS A 38 -0.67 4.03 11.03
C HIS A 38 -0.34 5.14 10.02
N SER A 39 0.79 5.86 10.18
CA SER A 39 1.26 6.85 9.22
C SER A 39 1.55 6.26 7.85
N TYR A 40 1.94 4.98 7.76
CA TYR A 40 2.14 4.32 6.47
C TYR A 40 0.81 4.12 5.72
N ILE A 41 -0.22 3.62 6.42
CA ILE A 41 -1.59 3.53 5.90
C ILE A 41 -2.09 4.91 5.46
N GLY A 42 -1.91 5.94 6.29
CA GLY A 42 -2.30 7.31 5.95
C GLY A 42 -1.67 7.80 4.65
N ARG A 43 -0.39 7.47 4.39
CA ARG A 43 0.29 7.81 3.13
C ARG A 43 -0.27 7.05 1.92
N ILE A 44 -0.61 5.77 2.06
CA ILE A 44 -1.30 4.98 1.02
C ILE A 44 -2.66 5.63 0.70
N LEU A 45 -3.44 5.96 1.74
CA LEU A 45 -4.76 6.57 1.61
C LEU A 45 -4.75 8.01 1.09
N ALA A 46 -3.61 8.69 1.19
CA ALA A 46 -3.37 9.99 0.59
C ALA A 46 -2.81 9.89 -0.85
N GLY A 47 -2.57 8.67 -1.36
CA GLY A 47 -1.95 8.47 -2.68
C GLY A 47 -0.46 8.84 -2.74
N LYS A 48 0.20 9.05 -1.59
CA LYS A 48 1.63 9.39 -1.50
C LYS A 48 2.55 8.17 -1.64
N VAL A 49 1.98 6.98 -1.53
CA VAL A 49 2.68 5.70 -1.74
C VAL A 49 2.09 5.09 -3.01
N THR A 50 2.91 4.99 -4.05
CA THR A 50 2.54 4.50 -5.38
C THR A 50 2.93 3.05 -5.60
N THR A 51 3.82 2.51 -4.77
CA THR A 51 4.28 1.12 -4.79
C THR A 51 4.42 0.54 -3.39
N VAL A 52 4.17 -0.75 -3.24
CA VAL A 52 4.33 -1.51 -2.00
C VAL A 52 4.97 -2.88 -2.30
N THR A 53 5.46 -3.56 -1.27
CA THR A 53 5.94 -4.94 -1.42
C THR A 53 4.77 -5.89 -1.69
N ALA A 54 5.06 -7.05 -2.31
CA ALA A 54 4.03 -8.08 -2.52
C ALA A 54 3.36 -8.52 -1.20
N ASP A 55 4.15 -8.72 -0.15
CA ASP A 55 3.66 -9.06 1.19
C ASP A 55 2.69 -8.00 1.76
N THR A 56 3.04 -6.71 1.62
CA THR A 56 2.19 -5.60 2.07
C THR A 56 0.84 -5.60 1.33
N ALA A 57 0.87 -5.82 0.01
CA ALA A 57 -0.34 -5.84 -0.80
C ALA A 57 -1.27 -7.00 -0.41
N VAL A 58 -0.72 -8.20 -0.22
CA VAL A 58 -1.47 -9.40 0.19
C VAL A 58 -2.10 -9.19 1.56
N LYS A 59 -1.34 -8.69 2.55
CA LYS A 59 -1.87 -8.39 3.89
C LYS A 59 -3.03 -7.39 3.84
N LEU A 60 -2.87 -6.29 3.10
CA LEU A 60 -3.91 -5.28 2.97
C LEU A 60 -5.17 -5.84 2.30
N ALA A 61 -5.02 -6.58 1.20
CA ALA A 61 -6.13 -7.21 0.49
C ALA A 61 -6.88 -8.20 1.38
N ALA A 62 -6.14 -9.07 2.09
CA ALA A 62 -6.71 -10.08 2.98
C ALA A 62 -7.50 -9.46 4.15
N VAL A 63 -6.91 -8.48 4.87
CA VAL A 63 -7.56 -7.84 6.02
C VAL A 63 -8.82 -7.05 5.59
N LEU A 64 -8.78 -6.45 4.40
CA LEU A 64 -9.92 -5.68 3.89
C LEU A 64 -10.97 -6.56 3.23
N GLU A 65 -10.65 -7.82 2.94
CA GLU A 65 -11.45 -8.77 2.14
C GLU A 65 -11.79 -8.19 0.75
N ILE A 66 -10.80 -7.55 0.12
CA ILE A 66 -10.91 -7.02 -1.23
C ILE A 66 -9.96 -7.84 -2.12
N PRO A 67 -10.37 -8.23 -3.35
CA PRO A 67 -9.48 -8.87 -4.29
C PRO A 67 -8.16 -8.09 -4.47
N LEU A 68 -7.04 -8.79 -4.54
CA LEU A 68 -5.70 -8.17 -4.59
C LEU A 68 -5.55 -7.25 -5.82
N ASP A 69 -6.06 -7.72 -6.95
CA ASP A 69 -6.07 -7.08 -8.27
C ASP A 69 -6.96 -5.83 -8.35
N ASP A 70 -7.93 -5.70 -7.45
CA ASP A 70 -8.76 -4.50 -7.29
C ASP A 70 -8.00 -3.34 -6.60
N LEU A 71 -6.96 -3.66 -5.83
CA LEU A 71 -6.16 -2.68 -5.08
C LEU A 71 -4.77 -2.47 -5.69
N PHE A 72 -4.18 -3.51 -6.27
CA PHE A 72 -2.79 -3.51 -6.68
C PHE A 72 -2.57 -4.17 -8.04
N VAL A 73 -1.51 -3.78 -8.73
CA VAL A 73 -1.07 -4.37 -10.01
C VAL A 73 0.37 -4.87 -9.86
N PRO A 74 0.67 -6.14 -10.14
CA PRO A 74 2.03 -6.66 -10.07
C PRO A 74 2.92 -6.02 -11.14
N LYS A 75 4.13 -5.64 -10.75
CA LYS A 75 5.17 -5.10 -11.62
C LYS A 75 6.50 -5.77 -11.32
N VAL A 76 7.30 -5.97 -12.36
CA VAL A 76 8.63 -6.56 -12.28
C VAL A 76 9.67 -5.46 -12.52
N SER A 77 10.63 -5.33 -11.62
CA SER A 77 11.80 -4.46 -11.79
C SER A 77 13.06 -5.30 -12.02
N SER A 78 13.89 -4.87 -12.98
CA SER A 78 15.26 -5.37 -13.15
C SER A 78 16.23 -4.77 -12.13
N THR A 79 15.91 -3.60 -11.59
CA THR A 79 16.68 -2.91 -10.55
C THR A 79 16.13 -3.27 -9.17
N SER A 80 16.98 -3.80 -8.28
CA SER A 80 16.64 -4.05 -6.87
C SER A 80 16.17 -2.76 -6.21
N TYR A 81 14.92 -2.72 -5.75
CA TYR A 81 14.27 -1.50 -5.28
C TYR A 81 14.84 -1.13 -3.91
N ARG A 82 15.90 -0.31 -3.87
CA ARG A 82 16.38 0.28 -2.60
C ARG A 82 15.34 1.28 -2.11
N SER A 83 14.58 0.88 -1.08
CA SER A 83 13.85 1.80 -0.22
C SER A 83 14.84 2.80 0.41
N GLY A 84 14.93 4.00 -0.18
CA GLY A 84 15.85 5.02 0.32
C GLY A 84 15.98 6.23 -0.61
N LYS A 85 15.04 7.17 -0.48
CA LYS A 85 15.21 8.62 -0.69
C LYS A 85 16.31 9.02 -1.70
N GLN A 86 15.98 9.05 -2.98
CA GLN A 86 16.84 9.70 -3.97
C GLN A 86 16.75 11.22 -3.71
N ARG A 87 17.73 11.76 -2.98
CA ARG A 87 18.04 13.19 -3.05
C ARG A 87 18.67 13.38 -4.42
N GLU A 88 17.90 13.97 -5.32
CA GLU A 88 18.42 14.59 -6.53
C GLU A 88 19.40 15.69 -6.10
N VAL A 89 20.68 15.48 -6.39
CA VAL A 89 21.70 16.53 -6.24
C VAL A 89 21.63 17.33 -7.54
N ALA A 90 21.07 18.53 -7.46
CA ALA A 90 21.14 19.50 -8.54
C ALA A 90 22.62 19.91 -8.74
N ALA A 91 23.08 19.79 -9.97
CA ALA A 91 24.35 20.34 -10.46
C ALA A 91 24.23 21.85 -10.71
#